data_AF-A0A924M7M9-F1
#
_entry.id   AF-A0A924M7M9-F1
#
_cell.length_a   1.000
_cell.length_b   1.000
_cell.length_c   1.000
_cell.angle_alpha   90.00
_cell.angle_beta   90.00
_cell.angle_gamma   90.00
#
_symmetry.space_group_name_H-M   'P 1'
#
loop_
_entity.id
_entity.type
_entity.pdbx_description
1 polymer ?
#
loop_
_entity_poly.entity_id
_entity_poly.type
_entity_poly.pdbx_seq_one_letter_code
_entity_poly.pdbx_strand_id
1 'polypeptide(L)' 'PQLKGIGLKDVVILCENMGLKVTTKGKGKVVAQSILPGQSFAKGQILYIELN' A
#
# COMPACT_ATOMS: atom_id res chain seq x y z
N PRO A 1 -8.25 -0.43 -0.72
CA PRO A 1 -7.89 -1.14 -1.98
C PRO A 1 -7.20 -2.47 -1.65
N GLN A 2 -7.30 -3.48 -2.54
CA GLN A 2 -6.55 -4.73 -2.39
C GLN A 2 -5.21 -4.61 -3.12
N LEU A 3 -4.10 -4.67 -2.38
CA LEU A 3 -2.74 -4.46 -2.90
C LEU A 3 -1.89 -5.73 -2.86
N LYS A 4 -2.43 -6.81 -2.27
CA LYS A 4 -1.76 -8.11 -2.14
C LYS A 4 -1.42 -8.70 -3.51
N GLY A 5 -0.16 -9.06 -3.73
CA GLY A 5 0.33 -9.64 -4.98
C GLY A 5 0.67 -8.63 -6.08
N ILE A 6 0.42 -7.33 -5.86
CA ILE A 6 0.79 -6.26 -6.78
C ILE A 6 2.28 -5.90 -6.58
N GLY A 7 2.95 -5.49 -7.66
CA GLY A 7 4.32 -4.98 -7.60
C GLY A 7 4.38 -3.64 -6.86
N LEU A 8 5.52 -3.40 -6.18
CA LEU A 8 5.73 -2.17 -5.41
C LEU A 8 5.42 -0.89 -6.20
N LYS A 9 5.80 -0.83 -7.48
CA LYS A 9 5.58 0.33 -8.34
C LYS A 9 4.09 0.70 -8.46
N ASP A 10 3.25 -0.26 -8.85
CA ASP A 10 1.83 0.01 -9.06
C ASP A 10 1.14 0.39 -7.75
N VAL A 11 1.60 -0.19 -6.63
CA VAL A 11 1.08 0.12 -5.30
C VAL A 11 1.40 1.54 -4.88
N VAL A 12 2.63 2.00 -5.11
CA VAL A 12 3.04 3.39 -4.83
C VAL A 12 2.19 4.36 -5.65
N ILE A 13 2.04 4.11 -6.95
CA ILE A 13 1.25 4.96 -7.86
C ILE A 13 -0.22 5.03 -7.41
N LEU A 14 -0.82 3.88 -7.09
CA LEU A 14 -2.21 3.83 -6.65
C LEU A 14 -2.44 4.61 -5.35
N CYS A 15 -1.50 4.48 -4.41
CA CYS A 15 -1.60 5.17 -3.12
C CYS A 15 -1.32 6.67 -3.25
N GLU A 16 -0.37 7.08 -4.08
CA GLU A 16 -0.13 8.50 -4.40
C GLU A 16 -1.37 9.14 -5.02
N ASN A 17 -2.00 8.47 -5.98
CA ASN A 17 -3.25 8.95 -6.59
C ASN A 17 -4.40 9.05 -5.58
N MET A 18 -4.41 8.20 -4.54
CA MET A 18 -5.37 8.25 -3.44
C MET A 18 -5.02 9.30 -2.37
N GLY A 19 -3.84 9.93 -2.43
CA GLY A 19 -3.33 10.85 -1.41
C GLY A 19 -2.88 10.15 -0.13
N LEU A 20 -2.50 8.88 -0.23
CA LEU A 20 -1.96 8.06 0.86
C LEU A 20 -0.42 8.07 0.82
N LYS A 21 0.22 8.07 1.99
CA LYS A 21 1.68 7.89 2.08
C LYS A 21 2.00 6.41 2.23
N VAL A 22 2.80 5.85 1.34
CA VAL A 22 3.21 4.44 1.42
C VAL A 22 4.53 4.32 2.15
N THR A 23 4.61 3.42 3.12
CA THR A 23 5.86 3.01 3.77
C THR A 23 6.04 1.52 3.58
N THR A 24 7.12 1.15 2.91
CA THR A 24 7.37 -0.24 2.51
C THR A 24 8.58 -0.80 3.23
N LYS A 25 8.47 -2.03 3.74
CA LYS A 25 9.57 -2.76 4.36
C LYS A 25 9.85 -4.01 3.54
N GLY A 26 11.07 -4.14 3.03
CA GLY A 26 11.50 -5.27 2.19
C GLY A 26 11.60 -4.92 0.71
N LYS A 27 11.73 -5.95 -0.13
CA LYS A 27 11.89 -5.84 -1.58
C LYS A 27 11.17 -7.01 -2.26
N GLY A 28 10.35 -6.75 -3.26
CA GLY A 28 9.64 -7.79 -3.99
C GLY A 28 8.16 -7.48 -4.21
N LYS A 29 7.29 -8.43 -3.88
CA LYS A 29 5.82 -8.29 -4.05
C LYS A 29 5.16 -7.99 -2.72
N VAL A 30 4.04 -7.28 -2.75
CA VAL A 30 3.27 -6.99 -1.53
C VAL A 30 2.69 -8.28 -0.96
N VAL A 31 3.17 -8.65 0.22
CA VAL A 31 2.66 -9.80 0.98
C VAL A 31 1.66 -9.38 2.06
N ALA A 32 1.83 -8.18 2.63
CA ALA A 32 0.96 -7.66 3.67
C ALA A 32 0.76 -6.14 3.55
N GLN A 33 -0.40 -5.67 4.00
CA GLN A 33 -0.78 -4.26 4.06
C GLN A 33 -1.46 -3.98 5.40
N SER A 34 -1.22 -2.82 6.00
CA SER A 34 -1.79 -2.44 7.30
C SER A 34 -3.27 -2.06 7.25
N ILE A 35 -3.74 -1.50 6.12
CA ILE A 35 -5.14 -1.12 5.93
C ILE A 35 -5.84 -2.25 5.17
N LEU A 36 -7.02 -2.68 5.61
CA LEU A 36 -7.76 -3.73 4.91
C LEU A 36 -8.39 -3.21 3.61
N PRO A 37 -8.56 -4.07 2.59
CA PRO A 37 -9.34 -3.72 1.40
C PRO A 37 -10.77 -3.33 1.79
N GLY A 38 -11.26 -2.20 1.28
CA GLY A 38 -12.59 -1.68 1.61
C GLY A 38 -12.66 -0.85 2.90
N GLN A 39 -11.57 -0.76 3.67
CA GLN A 39 -11.51 0.09 4.83
C GLN A 39 -11.35 1.56 4.42
N SER A 40 -12.10 2.45 5.06
CA SER A 40 -11.98 3.90 4.90
C SER A 40 -10.61 4.37 5.35
N PHE A 41 -10.00 5.28 4.58
CA PHE A 41 -8.71 5.87 4.90
C PHE A 41 -8.79 7.40 4.79
N ALA A 42 -7.97 8.10 5.58
CA ALA A 42 -7.86 9.54 5.51
C ALA A 42 -6.78 9.97 4.50
N LYS A 43 -6.99 11.10 3.82
CA LYS A 43 -5.94 11.73 3.00
C LYS A 43 -4.74 12.08 3.90
N GLY A 44 -3.54 11.67 3.49
CA GLY A 44 -2.30 11.84 4.24
C GLY A 44 -1.99 10.71 5.23
N GLN A 45 -2.85 9.69 5.34
CA GLN A 45 -2.60 8.52 6.19
C GLN A 45 -1.42 7.71 5.67
N ILE A 46 -0.63 7.17 6.60
CA ILE A 46 0.51 6.30 6.29
C ILE A 46 0.01 4.86 6.18
N LEU A 47 0.22 4.24 5.02
CA LEU A 47 -0.03 2.85 4.73
C LEU A 47 1.28 2.08 4.83
N TYR A 48 1.36 1.18 5.80
CA TYR A 48 2.49 0.26 5.95
C TYR A 48 2.28 -0.98 5.09
N ILE A 49 3.28 -1.32 4.30
CA ILE A 49 3.28 -2.43 3.37
C ILE A 49 4.52 -3.28 3.61
N GLU A 50 4.32 -4.58 3.70
CA GLU A 50 5.38 -5.55 3.85
C GLU A 50 5.58 -6.29 2.53
N LEU A 51 6.83 -6.37 2.10
CA LEU A 51 7.25 -7.08 0.90
C LEU A 51 8.17 -8.24 1.27
N ASN A 52 8.00 -9.35 0.54
CA ASN A 52 8.84 -10.53 0.61
C ASN A 52 9.59 -10.71 -0.71
#